data_AF-A0A1W2BA54-F1
#
_entry.id   AF-A0A1W2BA54-F1
#
_cell.length_a   1.000
_cell.length_b   1.000
_cell.length_c   1.000
_cell.angle_alpha   90.00
_cell.angle_beta   90.00
_cell.angle_gamma   90.00
#
_symmetry.space_group_name_H-M   'P 1'
#
loop_
_entity.id
_entity.type
_entity.pdbx_description
1 polymer ?
#
loop_
_entity_poly.entity_id
_entity_poly.type
_entity_poly.pdbx_seq_one_letter_code
_entity_poly.pdbx_strand_id
1 'polypeptide(L)'
;MAGEALAAASAGEDAVAVDLVTGYLSGSPEGNEEIRELVLLLFAECSSMVSALGSGGATPVKMQVFDEEGNEVQIDDADPPVRTAIRALLAEVHGDQDAASEQIEIALANGQPQELATVVLQALRWTLKLAIECDTRDLPVAPWITASLDDQP
;
A
#
# COMPACT_ATOMS: atom_id res chain seq x y z
N MET A 1 8.50 -6.25 -10.81
CA MET A 1 8.39 -5.15 -9.83
C MET A 1 7.14 -5.29 -8.98
N ALA A 2 6.03 -4.59 -9.28
CA ALA A 2 4.83 -4.59 -8.41
C ALA A 2 4.29 -6.01 -8.12
N GLY A 3 4.10 -6.82 -9.16
CA GLY A 3 3.63 -8.19 -9.00
C GLY A 3 4.60 -9.13 -8.27
N GLU A 4 5.91 -8.93 -8.39
CA GLU A 4 6.93 -9.74 -7.71
C GLU A 4 7.02 -9.38 -6.22
N ALA A 5 7.01 -8.08 -5.90
CA ALA A 5 6.98 -7.60 -4.51
C ALA A 5 5.68 -8.01 -3.82
N LEU A 6 4.55 -7.98 -4.55
CA LEU A 6 3.26 -8.44 -4.06
C LEU A 6 3.23 -9.97 -3.86
N ALA A 7 3.81 -10.74 -4.79
CA ALA A 7 3.95 -12.19 -4.62
C ALA A 7 4.81 -12.54 -3.41
N ALA A 8 5.96 -11.86 -3.22
CA ALA A 8 6.81 -12.04 -2.04
C ALA A 8 6.08 -11.70 -0.73
N ALA A 9 5.36 -10.57 -0.70
CA ALA A 9 4.52 -10.21 0.45
C ALA A 9 3.40 -11.23 0.70
N SER A 10 2.79 -11.80 -0.36
CA SER A 10 1.76 -12.84 -0.25
C SER A 10 2.29 -14.16 0.32
N ALA A 11 3.57 -14.48 0.09
CA ALA A 11 4.24 -15.65 0.63
C ALA A 11 4.70 -15.46 2.09
N GLY A 12 4.46 -14.28 2.69
CA GLY A 12 4.97 -13.93 4.01
C GLY A 12 6.47 -13.62 4.04
N GLU A 13 7.09 -13.45 2.87
CA GLU A 13 8.51 -13.13 2.72
C GLU A 13 8.74 -11.62 2.77
N ASP A 14 8.26 -10.97 3.84
CA ASP A 14 8.35 -9.50 4.01
C ASP A 14 9.80 -9.00 3.93
N ALA A 15 10.77 -9.79 4.41
CA ALA A 15 12.18 -9.47 4.30
C ALA A 15 12.66 -9.43 2.84
N VAL A 16 12.18 -10.32 1.98
CA VAL A 16 12.49 -10.34 0.55
C VAL A 16 11.83 -9.16 -0.15
N ALA A 17 10.58 -8.83 0.20
CA ALA A 17 9.90 -7.65 -0.32
C ALA A 17 10.66 -6.36 0.05
N VAL A 18 11.15 -6.26 1.29
CA VAL A 18 11.97 -5.14 1.76
C VAL A 18 13.33 -5.10 1.06
N ASP A 19 14.01 -6.23 0.87
CA ASP A 19 15.31 -6.28 0.18
C ASP A 19 15.17 -5.90 -1.30
N LEU A 20 14.10 -6.34 -1.97
CA LEU A 20 13.78 -5.89 -3.32
C LEU A 20 13.61 -4.38 -3.35
N VAL A 21 12.73 -3.83 -2.52
CA VAL A 21 12.44 -2.38 -2.46
C VAL A 21 13.67 -1.55 -2.10
N THR A 22 14.43 -1.96 -1.09
CA THR A 22 15.64 -1.24 -0.65
C THR A 22 16.78 -1.36 -1.64
N GLY A 23 16.87 -2.48 -2.37
CA GLY A 23 17.77 -2.64 -3.52
C GLY A 23 17.53 -1.59 -4.60
N TYR A 24 16.26 -1.30 -4.92
CA TYR A 24 15.89 -0.23 -5.88
C TYR A 24 16.10 1.18 -5.31
N LEU A 25 15.89 1.38 -4.01
CA LEU A 25 16.11 2.66 -3.32
C LEU A 25 17.59 3.07 -3.21
N SER A 26 18.53 2.21 -3.60
CA SER A 26 19.96 2.39 -3.33
C SER A 26 20.68 3.51 -4.12
N GLY A 27 19.94 4.49 -4.67
CA GLY A 27 20.46 5.86 -4.85
C GLY A 27 20.38 6.47 -6.25
N SER A 28 19.50 6.02 -7.13
CA SER A 28 19.23 6.71 -8.40
C SER A 28 17.97 7.59 -8.31
N PRO A 29 17.96 8.80 -8.91
CA PRO A 29 16.74 9.60 -9.07
C PRO A 29 15.60 8.81 -9.71
N GLU A 30 15.93 7.93 -10.65
CA GLU A 30 15.00 7.04 -11.33
C GLU A 30 14.36 6.03 -10.37
N GLY A 31 15.11 5.52 -9.39
CA GLY A 31 14.58 4.58 -8.38
C GLY A 31 13.55 5.24 -7.46
N ASN A 32 13.71 6.53 -7.14
CA ASN A 32 12.71 7.26 -6.35
C ASN A 32 11.41 7.47 -7.13
N GLU A 33 11.50 7.73 -8.44
CA GLU A 33 10.34 7.87 -9.31
C GLU A 33 9.59 6.53 -9.45
N GLU A 34 10.31 5.43 -9.68
CA GLU A 34 9.73 4.09 -9.77
C GLU A 34 9.02 3.68 -8.46
N ILE A 35 9.59 4.01 -7.30
CA ILE A 35 8.98 3.72 -6.00
C ILE A 35 7.74 4.58 -5.77
N ARG A 36 7.78 5.87 -6.15
CA ARG A 36 6.61 6.74 -6.08
C ARG A 36 5.45 6.16 -6.89
N GLU A 37 5.73 5.81 -8.15
CA GLU A 37 4.73 5.21 -9.05
C GLU A 37 4.19 3.89 -8.50
N LEU A 38 5.06 3.04 -7.95
CA LEU A 38 4.66 1.78 -7.32
C LEU A 38 3.70 2.00 -6.15
N VAL A 39 4.01 2.91 -5.22
CA VAL A 39 3.17 3.18 -4.05
C VAL A 39 1.83 3.77 -4.47
N LEU A 40 1.84 4.73 -5.41
CA LEU A 40 0.61 5.33 -5.93
C LEU A 40 -0.26 4.31 -6.68
N LEU A 41 0.35 3.42 -7.47
CA LEU A 41 -0.37 2.32 -8.11
C LEU A 41 -1.05 1.43 -7.06
N LEU A 42 -0.32 1.00 -6.03
CA LEU A 42 -0.87 0.16 -4.95
C LEU A 42 -2.03 0.86 -4.22
N PHE A 43 -1.91 2.16 -3.92
CA PHE A 43 -2.98 2.90 -3.27
C PHE A 43 -4.18 3.18 -4.17
N ALA A 44 -3.99 3.39 -5.46
CA ALA A 44 -5.09 3.50 -6.42
C ALA A 44 -5.90 2.19 -6.50
N GLU A 45 -5.23 1.04 -6.48
CA GLU A 45 -5.89 -0.27 -6.42
C GLU A 45 -6.59 -0.48 -5.08
N CYS A 46 -5.96 -0.10 -3.97
CA CYS A 46 -6.61 -0.10 -2.66
C CYS A 46 -7.89 0.76 -2.65
N SER A 47 -7.84 1.95 -3.22
CA SER A 47 -8.99 2.86 -3.35
C SER A 47 -10.12 2.24 -4.17
N SER A 48 -9.79 1.58 -5.28
CA SER A 48 -10.73 0.86 -6.13
C SER A 48 -11.42 -0.29 -5.39
N MET A 49 -10.64 -1.11 -4.68
CA MET A 49 -11.14 -2.23 -3.87
C MET A 49 -12.01 -1.76 -2.70
N VAL A 50 -11.57 -0.71 -2.00
CA VAL A 50 -12.33 -0.06 -0.92
C VAL A 50 -13.67 0.48 -1.44
N SER A 51 -13.68 1.09 -2.63
CA SER A 51 -14.91 1.57 -3.26
C SER A 51 -15.86 0.42 -3.62
N ALA A 52 -15.34 -0.69 -4.15
CA ALA A 52 -16.13 -1.88 -4.45
C ALA A 52 -16.76 -2.49 -3.18
N LEU A 53 -15.97 -2.62 -2.10
CA LEU A 53 -16.42 -3.08 -0.79
C LEU A 53 -17.47 -2.14 -0.17
N GLY A 54 -17.32 -0.82 -0.37
CA GLY A 54 -18.24 0.23 0.10
C GLY A 54 -19.55 0.35 -0.69
N SER A 55 -19.94 -0.65 -1.48
CA SER A 55 -21.09 -0.61 -2.40
C SER A 55 -20.97 0.51 -3.45
N GLY A 56 -19.79 0.66 -4.05
CA GLY A 56 -19.53 1.67 -5.08
C GLY A 56 -19.46 3.10 -4.54
N GLY A 57 -19.01 3.28 -3.30
CA GLY A 57 -18.91 4.59 -2.63
C GLY A 57 -20.23 5.12 -2.07
N ALA A 58 -21.31 4.34 -2.08
CA ALA A 58 -22.59 4.72 -1.49
C ALA A 58 -22.56 4.77 0.04
N THR A 59 -21.61 4.06 0.67
CA THR A 59 -21.42 4.04 2.12
C THR A 59 -20.09 4.71 2.48
N PRO A 60 -20.06 5.65 3.44
CA PRO A 60 -18.81 6.23 3.92
C PRO A 60 -17.87 5.14 4.43
N VAL A 61 -16.64 5.13 3.92
CA VAL A 61 -15.60 4.20 4.36
C VAL A 61 -14.95 4.77 5.62
N LYS A 62 -14.94 3.98 6.69
CA LYS A 62 -14.20 4.31 7.92
C LYS A 62 -12.96 3.41 8.00
N MET A 63 -11.77 4.01 7.88
CA MET A 63 -10.52 3.31 8.15
C MET A 63 -10.23 3.33 9.66
N GLN A 64 -9.88 2.18 10.23
CA GLN A 64 -9.45 2.04 11.63
C GLN A 64 -8.08 1.39 11.64
N VAL A 65 -7.18 1.90 12.50
CA VAL A 65 -5.80 1.41 12.63
C VAL A 65 -5.70 0.69 13.96
N PHE A 66 -5.12 -0.50 13.94
CA PHE A 66 -4.92 -1.32 15.14
C PHE A 66 -3.42 -1.64 15.30
N ASP A 67 -2.94 -1.69 16.53
CA ASP A 67 -1.60 -2.19 16.86
C ASP A 67 -1.54 -3.73 16.84
N GLU A 68 -0.35 -4.27 17.14
CA GLU A 68 -0.10 -5.73 17.22
C GLU A 68 -0.89 -6.42 18.35
N GLU A 69 -1.31 -5.67 19.36
CA GLU A 69 -2.13 -6.15 20.49
C GLU A 69 -3.64 -6.04 20.20
N GLY A 70 -4.01 -5.47 19.05
CA GLY A 70 -5.40 -5.28 18.61
C GLY A 70 -6.09 -4.05 19.19
N ASN A 71 -5.35 -3.09 19.76
CA ASN A 71 -5.90 -1.84 20.25
C ASN A 71 -6.03 -0.80 19.13
N GLU A 72 -7.11 -0.02 19.14
CA GLU A 72 -7.27 1.09 18.19
C GLU A 72 -6.24 2.19 18.47
N VAL A 73 -5.43 2.52 17.47
CA VAL A 73 -4.40 3.56 17.54
C VAL A 73 -4.87 4.78 16.75
N GLN A 74 -4.72 5.97 17.33
CA GLN A 74 -4.96 7.21 16.60
C GLN A 74 -3.92 7.35 15.49
N ILE A 75 -4.35 7.77 14.29
CA ILE A 75 -3.44 7.93 13.14
C ILE A 75 -2.25 8.84 13.48
N ASP A 76 -2.46 9.84 14.33
CA ASP A 76 -1.40 10.77 14.73
C ASP A 76 -0.35 10.15 15.68
N ASP A 77 -0.70 9.07 16.37
CA ASP A 77 0.19 8.31 17.26
C ASP A 77 0.93 7.17 16.53
N ALA A 78 0.56 6.89 15.27
CA ALA A 78 1.27 5.92 14.44
C ALA A 78 2.68 6.40 14.09
N ASP A 79 3.60 5.43 13.91
CA ASP A 79 4.97 5.73 13.49
C ASP A 79 4.99 6.59 12.21
N PRO A 80 5.94 7.54 12.09
CA PRO A 80 5.99 8.48 10.96
C PRO A 80 5.82 7.86 9.56
N PRO A 81 6.50 6.75 9.18
CA PRO A 81 6.28 6.13 7.88
C PRO A 81 4.87 5.54 7.73
N VAL A 82 4.35 4.89 8.76
CA VAL A 82 3.00 4.31 8.75
C VAL A 82 1.94 5.40 8.63
N ARG A 83 2.10 6.50 9.37
CA ARG A 83 1.21 7.67 9.29
C ARG A 83 1.21 8.28 7.89
N THR A 84 2.36 8.32 7.24
CA THR A 84 2.48 8.79 5.85
C THR A 84 1.73 7.89 4.89
N ALA A 85 1.90 6.57 5.02
CA ALA A 85 1.16 5.58 4.23
C ALA A 85 -0.37 5.70 4.43
N ILE A 86 -0.82 5.85 5.69
CA ILE A 86 -2.24 6.03 6.01
C ILE A 86 -2.79 7.29 5.36
N ARG A 87 -2.10 8.43 5.49
CA ARG A 87 -2.56 9.72 4.93
C ARG A 87 -2.62 9.68 3.40
N ALA A 88 -1.62 9.10 2.75
CA ALA A 88 -1.60 8.93 1.31
C ALA A 88 -2.75 8.04 0.82
N LEU A 89 -3.00 6.90 1.50
CA LEU A 89 -4.13 6.03 1.16
C LEU A 89 -5.49 6.72 1.38
N LEU A 90 -5.67 7.45 2.48
CA LEU A 90 -6.90 8.19 2.75
C LEU A 90 -7.15 9.27 1.68
N ALA A 91 -6.10 9.95 1.24
CA ALA A 91 -6.20 10.91 0.15
C ALA A 91 -6.66 10.24 -1.15
N GLU A 92 -6.08 9.10 -1.54
CA GLU A 92 -6.53 8.30 -2.70
C GLU A 92 -7.99 7.82 -2.57
N VAL A 93 -8.38 7.34 -1.39
CA VAL A 93 -9.78 6.89 -1.12
C VAL A 93 -10.78 8.04 -1.22
N HIS A 94 -10.36 9.26 -0.89
CA HIS A 94 -11.18 10.46 -1.01
C HIS A 94 -11.08 11.16 -2.38
N GLY A 95 -10.29 10.61 -3.31
CA GLY A 95 -10.10 11.16 -4.66
C GLY A 95 -9.16 12.37 -4.72
N ASP A 96 -8.33 12.59 -3.70
CA ASP A 96 -7.31 13.63 -3.64
C ASP A 96 -5.93 13.08 -3.99
N GLN A 97 -5.74 12.78 -5.28
CA GLN A 97 -4.52 12.15 -5.81
C GLN A 97 -3.29 13.07 -5.69
N ASP A 98 -3.51 14.38 -5.80
CA ASP A 98 -2.44 15.38 -5.63
C ASP A 98 -1.90 15.34 -4.19
N ALA A 99 -2.78 15.30 -3.19
CA ALA A 99 -2.36 15.17 -1.80
C ALA A 99 -1.70 13.81 -1.52
N ALA A 100 -2.20 12.72 -2.11
CA ALA A 100 -1.56 11.41 -1.98
C ALA A 100 -0.13 11.41 -2.53
N SER A 101 0.04 11.98 -3.72
CA SER A 101 1.34 12.15 -4.37
C SER A 101 2.30 13.00 -3.52
N GLU A 102 1.84 14.14 -3.00
CA GLU A 102 2.65 15.04 -2.18
C GLU A 102 3.17 14.35 -0.92
N GLN A 103 2.35 13.54 -0.24
CA GLN A 103 2.79 12.77 0.94
C GLN A 103 3.96 11.83 0.60
N ILE A 104 3.90 11.14 -0.54
CA ILE A 104 4.94 10.21 -0.97
C ILE A 104 6.21 10.95 -1.41
N GLU A 105 6.06 12.07 -2.11
CA GLU A 105 7.19 12.92 -2.49
C GLU A 105 7.94 13.49 -1.28
N ILE A 106 7.21 13.93 -0.25
CA ILE A 106 7.81 14.38 1.02
C ILE A 106 8.57 13.24 1.70
N ALA A 107 8.00 12.03 1.71
CA ALA A 107 8.67 10.85 2.27
C ALA A 107 9.94 10.50 1.50
N LEU A 108 9.91 10.57 0.16
CA LEU A 108 11.08 10.30 -0.70
C LEU A 108 12.17 11.35 -0.53
N ALA A 109 11.79 12.62 -0.34
CA ALA A 109 12.73 13.71 -0.18
C ALA A 109 13.41 13.75 1.20
N ASN A 110 12.72 13.30 2.26
CA ASN A 110 13.17 13.51 3.65
C ASN A 110 13.36 12.22 4.45
N GLY A 111 12.82 11.10 3.98
CA GLY A 111 12.82 9.82 4.70
C GLY A 111 14.11 9.03 4.50
N GLN A 112 14.43 8.20 5.49
CA GLN A 112 15.46 7.18 5.35
C GLN A 112 14.97 6.03 4.44
N PRO A 113 15.86 5.32 3.74
CA PRO A 113 15.47 4.19 2.90
C PRO A 113 14.63 3.13 3.63
N GLN A 114 14.91 2.87 4.91
CA GLN A 114 14.13 1.95 5.74
C GLN A 114 12.71 2.46 6.03
N GLU A 115 12.52 3.76 6.17
CA GLU A 115 11.20 4.36 6.38
C GLU A 115 10.36 4.25 5.10
N LEU A 116 10.98 4.47 3.94
CA LEU A 116 10.34 4.26 2.64
C LEU A 116 9.97 2.79 2.40
N ALA A 117 10.88 1.86 2.73
CA ALA A 117 10.58 0.44 2.66
C ALA A 117 9.38 0.07 3.54
N THR A 118 9.23 0.70 4.70
CA THR A 118 8.05 0.54 5.57
C THR A 118 6.78 1.02 4.88
N VAL A 119 6.80 2.17 4.20
CA VAL A 119 5.64 2.69 3.44
C VAL A 119 5.23 1.70 2.35
N VAL A 120 6.19 1.23 1.54
CA VAL A 120 5.94 0.27 0.45
C VAL A 120 5.39 -1.04 1.00
N LEU A 121 5.97 -1.56 2.10
CA LEU A 121 5.50 -2.79 2.73
C LEU A 121 4.05 -2.67 3.21
N GLN A 122 3.66 -1.52 3.78
CA GLN A 122 2.27 -1.30 4.18
C GLN A 122 1.33 -1.20 2.99
N ALA A 123 1.75 -0.55 1.89
CA ALA A 123 0.98 -0.53 0.65
C ALA A 123 0.74 -1.93 0.09
N LEU A 124 1.78 -2.78 0.06
CA LEU A 124 1.69 -4.18 -0.37
C LEU A 124 0.74 -4.99 0.53
N ARG A 125 0.91 -4.90 1.86
CA ARG A 125 0.09 -5.63 2.84
C ARG A 125 -1.38 -5.24 2.78
N TRP A 126 -1.69 -3.95 2.62
CA TRP A 126 -3.08 -3.51 2.48
C TRP A 126 -3.68 -3.95 1.14
N THR A 127 -2.91 -3.84 0.05
CA THR A 127 -3.33 -4.33 -1.27
C THR A 127 -3.71 -5.81 -1.18
N LEU A 128 -2.85 -6.63 -0.56
CA LEU A 128 -3.09 -8.06 -0.38
C LEU A 128 -4.36 -8.35 0.44
N LYS A 129 -4.49 -7.71 1.61
CA LYS A 129 -5.66 -7.91 2.49
C LYS A 129 -6.96 -7.51 1.80
N LEU A 130 -6.98 -6.39 1.09
CA LEU A 130 -8.15 -5.93 0.35
C LEU A 130 -8.47 -6.84 -0.84
N ALA A 131 -7.47 -7.33 -1.54
CA ALA A 131 -7.64 -8.23 -2.67
C ALA A 131 -8.28 -9.56 -2.24
N ILE A 132 -7.77 -10.18 -1.18
CA ILE A 132 -8.34 -11.42 -0.59
C ILE A 132 -9.80 -11.19 -0.18
N GLU A 133 -10.08 -10.04 0.41
CA GLU A 133 -11.41 -9.70 0.90
C GLU A 133 -12.40 -9.42 -0.25
N CYS A 134 -11.92 -8.83 -1.36
CA CYS A 134 -12.71 -8.64 -2.58
C CYS A 134 -12.97 -9.98 -3.27
N ASP A 135 -11.95 -10.83 -3.39
CA ASP A 135 -12.03 -12.17 -3.99
C ASP A 135 -13.06 -13.05 -3.25
N THR A 136 -13.00 -13.06 -1.92
CA THR A 136 -13.97 -13.77 -1.06
C THR A 136 -15.43 -13.33 -1.28
N ARG A 137 -15.65 -12.12 -1.80
CA ARG A 137 -16.97 -11.53 -2.08
C ARG A 137 -17.32 -11.46 -3.56
N ASP A 138 -16.52 -12.05 -4.44
CA ASP A 138 -16.70 -12.00 -5.91
C ASP A 138 -16.76 -10.54 -6.43
N LEU A 139 -15.92 -9.68 -5.85
CA LEU A 139 -15.76 -8.28 -6.24
C LEU A 139 -14.57 -8.11 -7.20
N PRO A 140 -14.61 -7.08 -8.08
CA PRO A 140 -13.54 -6.88 -9.04
C PRO A 140 -12.20 -6.55 -8.37
N VAL A 141 -11.16 -7.30 -8.76
CA VAL A 141 -9.75 -7.08 -8.41
C VAL A 141 -8.96 -6.98 -9.71
N ALA A 142 -7.92 -6.15 -9.75
CA ALA A 142 -7.09 -6.01 -10.94
C ALA A 142 -6.42 -7.34 -11.31
N PRO A 143 -6.40 -7.75 -12.60
CA PRO A 143 -5.89 -9.07 -13.00
C PRO A 143 -4.44 -9.34 -12.59
N TRP A 144 -3.61 -8.30 -12.51
CA TRP A 144 -2.22 -8.42 -12.11
C TRP A 144 -2.05 -8.74 -10.62
N ILE A 145 -2.98 -8.28 -9.77
CA ILE A 145 -3.03 -8.60 -8.33
C ILE A 145 -3.48 -10.04 -8.16
N THR A 146 -4.54 -10.46 -8.86
CA THR A 146 -5.04 -11.84 -8.81
C THR A 146 -3.98 -12.83 -9.28
N ALA A 147 -3.25 -12.52 -10.36
CA ALA A 147 -2.15 -13.35 -10.82
C ALA A 147 -1.04 -13.52 -9.76
N SER A 148 -0.77 -12.48 -8.96
CA SER A 148 0.18 -12.56 -7.84
C SER A 148 -0.33 -13.37 -6.64
N LEU A 149 -1.65 -13.52 -6.50
CA LEU A 149 -2.27 -14.39 -5.48
C LEU A 149 -2.27 -15.86 -5.91
N ASP A 150 -2.46 -16.12 -7.21
CA ASP A 150 -2.57 -17.47 -7.77
C ASP A 150 -1.23 -18.22 -7.86
N ASP A 151 -0.10 -17.51 -7.80
CA ASP A 151 1.26 -18.08 -7.88
C ASP A 151 1.72 -18.76 -6.56
N GLN A 152 0.77 -19.13 -5.69
CA GLN A 152 1.01 -19.90 -4.46
C GLN A 152 1.15 -21.40 -4.79
N PRO A 153 2.16 -22.11 -4.24
CA PRO A 153 2.25 -23.56 -4.35
C PRO A 153 1.20 -24.31 -3.51
#